data_AF-A0A9N7NWQ9-F1
#
_entry.id   AF-A0A9N7NWQ9-F1
#
_cell.length_a   1.000
_cell.length_b   1.000
_cell.length_c   1.000
_cell.angle_alpha   90.00
_cell.angle_beta   90.00
_cell.angle_gamma   90.00
#
_symmetry.space_group_name_H-M   'P 1'
#
loop_
_entity.id
_entity.type
_entity.pdbx_description
1 polymer ?
#
loop_
_entity_poly.entity_id
_entity_poly.type
_entity_poly.pdbx_seq_one_letter_code
_entity_poly.pdbx_strand_id
1 'polypeptide(L)'
;MHTQIVEIQPRELKFLFEVKKQSSCAVHLANVTDQYVAFKVKTTSPKKYCVRPNPVKDLDETNLKLMKDIEELKSKISTMDSELVKAKYMIEKLKEEKSNTIREKELLKQELATSRTGTVVRKVRAGFPPLFVCMVALISLVIGLLLRA
;
A
#
# COMPACT_ATOMS: atom_id res chain seq x y z
N MET A 1 -18.15 17.91 -55.01
CA MET A 1 -17.66 17.68 -53.64
C MET A 1 -18.87 17.35 -52.77
N HIS A 2 -19.08 16.10 -52.37
CA HIS A 2 -20.15 15.76 -51.42
C HIS A 2 -19.59 15.89 -50.00
N THR A 3 -20.02 16.91 -49.25
CA THR A 3 -19.70 17.04 -47.84
C THR A 3 -20.63 16.11 -47.05
N GLN A 4 -20.06 15.08 -46.43
CA GLN A 4 -20.81 14.20 -45.55
C GLN A 4 -21.07 14.94 -44.23
N ILE A 5 -22.33 15.24 -43.93
CA ILE A 5 -22.74 15.99 -42.73
C ILE A 5 -23.07 15.06 -41.56
N VAL A 6 -23.54 13.84 -41.87
CA VAL A 6 -23.89 12.81 -40.89
C VAL A 6 -23.24 11.49 -41.29
N GLU A 7 -22.60 10.85 -40.33
CA GLU A 7 -22.12 9.48 -40.43
C GLU A 7 -23.21 8.51 -39.97
N ILE A 8 -23.46 7.46 -40.77
CA ILE A 8 -24.53 6.49 -40.55
C ILE A 8 -23.92 5.10 -40.48
N GLN A 9 -24.18 4.37 -39.38
CA GLN A 9 -23.71 3.00 -39.20
C GLN A 9 -24.80 2.10 -38.60
N PRO A 10 -25.07 0.92 -39.19
CA PRO A 10 -24.51 0.37 -40.43
C PRO A 10 -25.12 1.02 -41.69
N ARG A 11 -24.40 0.96 -42.82
CA ARG A 11 -24.89 1.48 -44.13
C ARG A 11 -26.01 0.64 -44.73
N GLU A 12 -26.04 -0.64 -44.38
CA GLU A 12 -27.06 -1.60 -44.83
C GLU A 12 -27.67 -2.29 -43.62
N LEU A 13 -29.00 -2.29 -43.58
CA LEU A 13 -29.77 -2.98 -42.55
C LEU A 13 -30.10 -4.40 -43.01
N LYS A 14 -29.59 -5.38 -42.28
CA LYS A 14 -29.88 -6.80 -42.49
C LYS A 14 -30.77 -7.28 -41.36
N PHE A 15 -31.94 -7.80 -41.72
CA PHE A 15 -32.87 -8.39 -40.77
C PHE A 15 -32.93 -9.89 -41.01
N LEU A 16 -32.66 -10.67 -39.98
CA LEU A 16 -32.98 -12.09 -40.02
C LEU A 16 -34.49 -12.24 -39.87
N PHE A 17 -35.12 -12.90 -40.84
CA PHE A 17 -36.54 -13.17 -40.80
C PHE A 17 -36.80 -14.47 -40.05
N GLU A 18 -37.51 -14.37 -38.93
CA GLU A 18 -37.98 -15.50 -38.14
C GLU A 18 -39.51 -15.47 -38.09
N VAL A 19 -40.16 -16.60 -38.36
CA VAL A 19 -41.62 -16.69 -38.40
C VAL A 19 -42.20 -16.36 -37.02
N LYS A 20 -43.20 -15.46 -36.98
CA LYS A 20 -43.87 -14.95 -35.76
C LYS A 20 -42.98 -14.15 -34.79
N LYS A 21 -41.78 -13.73 -35.20
CA LYS A 21 -40.89 -12.91 -34.37
C LYS A 21 -40.63 -11.56 -35.03
N GLN A 22 -40.63 -10.50 -34.23
CA GLN A 22 -40.25 -9.17 -34.68
C GLN A 22 -38.72 -9.03 -34.63
N SER A 23 -38.12 -8.58 -35.73
CA SER A 23 -36.69 -8.27 -35.80
C SER A 23 -36.46 -6.76 -35.63
N SER A 24 -35.46 -6.40 -34.84
CA SER A 24 -35.03 -5.01 -34.62
C SER A 24 -33.55 -4.84 -34.96
N CYS A 25 -33.16 -3.65 -35.37
CA CYS A 25 -31.77 -3.25 -35.59
C CYS A 25 -31.60 -1.79 -35.17
N ALA A 26 -30.43 -1.45 -34.63
CA ALA A 26 -30.08 -0.09 -34.26
C ALA A 26 -29.27 0.57 -35.39
N VAL A 27 -29.58 1.83 -35.66
CA VAL A 27 -28.80 2.69 -36.55
C VAL A 27 -28.22 3.83 -35.72
N HIS A 28 -26.90 3.97 -35.77
CA HIS A 28 -26.19 5.08 -35.17
C HIS A 28 -26.05 6.20 -36.20
N LEU A 29 -26.41 7.41 -35.77
CA LEU A 29 -26.34 8.65 -36.54
C LEU A 29 -25.41 9.59 -35.77
N ALA A 30 -24.26 9.94 -36.34
CA ALA A 30 -23.31 10.89 -35.76
C ALA A 30 -23.22 12.14 -36.64
N ASN A 31 -23.52 13.30 -36.06
CA ASN A 31 -23.27 14.57 -36.73
C ASN A 31 -21.77 14.88 -36.67
N VAL A 32 -21.13 15.01 -37.83
CA VAL A 32 -19.68 15.29 -37.92
C VAL A 32 -19.38 16.79 -38.07
N THR A 33 -20.40 17.63 -37.93
CA THR A 33 -20.32 19.08 -38.08
C THR A 33 -20.76 19.79 -36.81
N ASP A 34 -20.29 21.03 -36.60
CA ASP A 34 -20.68 21.88 -35.46
C ASP A 34 -22.05 22.55 -35.64
N GLN A 35 -22.78 22.23 -36.71
CA GLN A 35 -24.07 22.83 -37.02
C GLN A 35 -25.22 21.95 -36.54
N TYR A 36 -26.36 22.56 -36.22
CA TYR A 36 -27.58 21.82 -35.94
C TYR A 36 -28.12 21.18 -37.22
N VAL A 37 -28.34 19.86 -37.18
CA VAL A 37 -28.81 19.07 -38.33
C VAL A 37 -30.11 18.37 -37.98
N ALA A 38 -31.16 18.63 -38.76
CA ALA A 38 -32.40 17.87 -38.71
C ALA A 38 -32.35 16.71 -39.71
N PHE A 39 -32.89 15.55 -39.33
CA PHE A 39 -32.97 14.38 -40.21
C PHE A 39 -34.38 13.79 -40.24
N LYS A 40 -34.71 13.14 -41.37
CA LYS A 40 -35.99 12.45 -41.57
C LYS A 40 -35.74 11.05 -42.10
N VAL A 41 -36.21 10.04 -41.38
CA VAL A 41 -36.13 8.64 -41.82
C VAL A 41 -37.27 8.37 -42.81
N LYS A 42 -36.95 7.76 -43.96
CA LYS A 42 -37.93 7.32 -44.96
C LYS A 42 -37.81 5.81 -45.17
N THR A 43 -38.95 5.15 -45.39
CA THR A 43 -39.02 3.72 -45.71
C THR A 43 -39.94 3.51 -46.91
N THR A 44 -39.62 2.54 -47.75
CA THR A 44 -40.46 2.11 -48.89
C THR A 44 -41.67 1.28 -48.45
N SER A 45 -41.74 0.89 -47.17
CA SER A 45 -42.82 0.07 -46.61
C SER A 45 -43.24 0.54 -45.21
N PRO A 46 -43.91 1.69 -45.08
CA PRO A 46 -44.22 2.31 -43.78
C PRO A 46 -45.13 1.46 -42.88
N LYS A 47 -45.97 0.59 -43.46
CA LYS A 47 -46.80 -0.35 -42.68
C LYS A 47 -46.00 -1.49 -42.03
N LYS A 48 -44.80 -1.79 -42.54
CA LYS A 48 -43.97 -2.93 -42.11
C LYS A 48 -42.90 -2.55 -41.09
N TYR A 49 -42.47 -1.29 -41.08
CA TYR A 49 -41.35 -0.83 -40.26
C TYR A 49 -41.78 0.29 -39.32
N CYS A 50 -41.47 0.12 -38.04
CA CYS A 50 -41.61 1.17 -37.03
C CYS A 50 -40.21 1.71 -36.70
N VAL A 51 -40.03 3.02 -36.83
CA VAL A 51 -38.80 3.70 -36.43
C VAL A 51 -39.05 4.34 -35.07
N ARG A 52 -38.20 4.03 -34.09
CA ARG A 52 -38.25 4.63 -32.76
C ARG A 52 -36.97 5.44 -32.54
N PRO A 53 -37.06 6.79 -32.50
CA PRO A 53 -35.93 7.60 -32.06
C PRO A 53 -35.58 7.23 -30.63
N ASN A 54 -34.34 6.77 -30.40
CA ASN A 54 -33.83 6.70 -29.05
C ASN A 54 -33.22 8.07 -28.74
N PRO A 55 -33.77 8.86 -27.80
CA PRO A 55 -33.12 10.10 -27.40
C PRO A 55 -31.72 9.75 -26.87
N VAL A 56 -30.72 10.52 -27.30
CA VAL A 56 -29.33 10.37 -26.84
C VAL A 56 -29.33 10.64 -25.33
N LYS A 57 -29.35 9.57 -24.53
CA LYS A 57 -29.15 9.64 -23.07
C LYS A 57 -27.67 9.74 -22.71
N ASP A 58 -26.79 9.65 -23.70
CA ASP A 58 -25.41 9.18 -23.50
C ASP A 58 -24.34 10.24 -23.31
N LEU A 59 -24.64 11.55 -23.36
CA LEU A 59 -23.60 12.56 -23.17
C LEU A 59 -23.63 13.21 -21.79
N ASP A 60 -24.79 13.57 -21.26
CA ASP A 60 -24.84 14.25 -19.95
C ASP A 60 -24.73 13.26 -18.77
N GLU A 61 -25.32 12.07 -18.87
CA GLU A 61 -25.27 11.08 -17.79
C GLU A 61 -23.87 10.46 -17.63
N THR A 62 -23.18 10.23 -18.75
CA THR A 62 -21.81 9.70 -18.76
C THR A 62 -20.81 10.75 -18.28
N ASN A 63 -20.92 12.01 -18.71
CA ASN A 63 -20.08 13.11 -18.21
C ASN A 63 -20.32 13.34 -16.72
N LEU A 64 -21.58 13.32 -16.25
CA LEU A 64 -21.89 13.47 -14.83
C LEU A 64 -21.30 12.33 -13.99
N LYS A 65 -21.38 11.09 -14.48
CA LYS A 65 -20.77 9.93 -13.81
C LYS A 65 -19.26 10.05 -13.76
N LEU A 66 -18.63 10.41 -14.89
CA LEU A 66 -17.19 10.62 -14.97
C LEU A 66 -16.71 11.72 -14.02
N MET A 67 -17.44 12.84 -13.93
CA MET A 67 -17.11 13.93 -13.00
C MET A 67 -17.18 13.49 -11.54
N LYS A 68 -18.18 12.69 -11.17
CA LYS A 68 -18.30 12.13 -9.81
C LYS A 68 -17.14 11.20 -9.49
N ASP A 69 -16.80 10.30 -10.41
CA ASP A 69 -15.68 9.36 -10.23
C ASP A 69 -14.35 10.12 -10.10
N ILE A 70 -14.14 11.19 -10.87
CA ILE A 70 -12.95 12.05 -10.77
C ILE A 70 -12.88 12.75 -9.41
N GLU A 71 -13.97 13.34 -8.94
CA GLU A 71 -13.98 14.05 -7.64
C GLU A 71 -13.78 13.07 -6.47
N GLU A 72 -14.38 11.87 -6.55
CA GLU A 72 -14.16 10.81 -5.56
C GLU A 72 -12.69 10.36 -5.55
N LEU A 73 -12.09 10.10 -6.71
CA LEU A 73 -10.68 9.73 -6.81
C LEU A 73 -9.76 10.81 -6.25
N LYS A 74 -10.04 12.08 -6.55
CA LYS A 74 -9.30 13.23 -6.02
C LYS A 74 -9.38 13.30 -4.49
N SER A 75 -10.55 13.04 -3.91
CA SER A 75 -10.73 13.00 -2.45
C SER A 75 -9.89 11.89 -1.81
N LYS A 76 -9.83 10.69 -2.42
CA LYS A 76 -9.03 9.56 -1.94
C LYS A 76 -7.53 9.83 -2.01
N ILE A 77 -7.06 10.44 -3.11
CA ILE A 77 -5.65 10.83 -3.28
C ILE A 77 -5.23 11.77 -2.14
N SER A 78 -6.04 12.79 -1.84
CA SER A 78 -5.73 13.74 -0.75
C SER A 78 -5.63 13.06 0.63
N THR A 79 -6.48 12.07 0.88
CA THR A 79 -6.46 11.29 2.12
C THR A 79 -5.17 10.48 2.20
N MET A 80 -4.84 9.74 1.14
CA MET A 80 -3.62 8.93 1.08
C MET A 80 -2.34 9.75 1.20
N ASP A 81 -2.28 10.94 0.60
CA ASP A 81 -1.12 11.84 0.72
C ASP A 81 -0.88 12.26 2.17
N SER A 82 -1.95 12.55 2.92
CA SER A 82 -1.84 12.90 4.35
C SER A 82 -1.34 11.73 5.20
N GLU A 83 -1.80 10.51 4.93
CA GLU A 83 -1.33 9.30 5.60
C GLU A 83 0.12 8.98 5.26
N LEU A 84 0.52 9.20 4.00
CA LEU A 84 1.88 8.99 3.53
C LEU A 84 2.85 9.96 4.23
N VAL A 85 2.47 11.23 4.37
CA VAL A 85 3.27 12.22 5.11
C VAL A 85 3.42 11.80 6.57
N LYS A 86 2.34 11.37 7.22
CA LYS A 86 2.37 10.88 8.60
C LYS A 86 3.25 9.63 8.76
N ALA A 87 3.16 8.68 7.84
CA ALA A 87 3.97 7.46 7.83
C ALA A 87 5.46 7.78 7.64
N LYS A 88 5.81 8.67 6.70
CA LYS A 88 7.18 9.13 6.48
C LYS A 88 7.77 9.73 7.76
N TYR A 89 7.03 10.62 8.41
CA TYR A 89 7.46 11.24 9.68
C TYR A 89 7.70 10.19 10.79
N MET A 90 6.79 9.22 10.97
CA MET A 90 6.96 8.17 11.98
C MET A 90 8.19 7.29 11.69
N ILE A 91 8.44 6.93 10.43
CA ILE A 91 9.60 6.14 10.04
C ILE A 91 10.89 6.90 10.32
N GLU A 92 10.93 8.19 9.99
CA GLU A 92 12.12 9.04 10.22
C GLU A 92 12.43 9.19 11.71
N LYS A 93 11.41 9.45 12.53
CA LYS A 93 11.55 9.50 13.99
C LYS A 93 12.05 8.17 14.59
N LEU A 94 11.47 7.05 14.19
CA LEU A 94 11.91 5.73 14.66
C LEU A 94 13.32 5.37 14.20
N LYS A 95 13.72 5.80 13.00
CA LYS A 95 15.06 5.61 12.47
C LYS A 95 16.10 6.40 13.28
N GLU A 96 15.78 7.65 13.63
CA GLU A 96 16.62 8.48 14.49
C GLU A 96 16.75 7.85 15.89
N GLU A 97 15.64 7.48 16.52
CA GLU A 97 15.62 6.83 17.84
C GLU A 97 16.46 5.55 17.84
N LYS A 98 16.28 4.68 16.84
CA LYS A 98 17.08 3.45 16.69
C LYS A 98 18.56 3.74 16.53
N SER A 99 18.93 4.78 15.76
CA SER A 99 20.34 5.19 15.64
C SER A 99 20.92 5.66 16.97
N ASN A 100 20.15 6.38 17.78
CA ASN A 100 20.59 6.83 19.10
C ASN A 100 20.79 5.65 20.06
N THR A 101 19.84 4.70 20.12
CA THR A 101 19.98 3.49 20.93
C THR A 101 21.19 2.64 20.51
N ILE A 102 21.47 2.53 19.20
CA ILE A 102 22.65 1.81 18.71
C ILE A 102 23.94 2.50 19.19
N ARG A 103 24.02 3.83 19.10
CA ARG A 103 25.18 4.59 19.57
C ARG A 103 25.42 4.40 21.08
N GLU A 104 24.37 4.51 21.89
CA GLU A 104 24.45 4.28 23.34
C GLU A 104 24.89 2.84 23.67
N LYS A 105 24.34 1.85 22.98
CA LYS A 105 24.73 0.44 23.13
C LYS A 105 26.21 0.21 22.85
N GLU A 106 26.74 0.80 21.78
CA GLU A 106 28.16 0.68 21.44
C GLU A 106 29.05 1.42 22.45
N LEU A 107 28.65 2.60 22.93
CA LEU A 107 29.37 3.34 23.97
C LEU A 107 29.47 2.52 25.27
N LEU A 108 28.34 2.00 25.77
CA LEU A 108 28.33 1.18 26.98
C LEU A 108 29.16 -0.10 26.81
N LYS A 109 29.13 -0.72 25.63
CA LYS A 109 29.92 -1.92 25.33
C LYS A 109 31.42 -1.61 25.32
N GLN A 110 31.82 -0.45 24.81
CA GLN A 110 33.20 0.03 24.87
C GLN A 110 33.64 0.33 26.30
N GLU A 111 32.80 0.99 27.10
CA GLU A 111 33.09 1.28 28.51
C GLU A 111 33.30 -0.01 29.33
N LEU A 112 32.43 -1.01 29.14
CA LEU A 112 32.57 -2.33 29.75
C LEU A 112 33.86 -3.06 29.33
N ALA A 113 34.29 -2.93 28.08
CA ALA A 113 35.54 -3.50 27.61
C ALA A 113 36.75 -2.82 28.30
N THR A 114 36.74 -1.49 28.42
CA THR A 114 37.81 -0.75 29.12
C THR A 114 37.88 -1.04 30.62
N SER A 115 36.73 -1.20 31.28
CA SER A 115 36.70 -1.61 32.70
C SER A 115 37.24 -3.02 32.88
N ARG A 116 37.01 -3.94 31.93
CA ARG A 116 37.61 -5.28 31.96
C ARG A 116 39.14 -5.24 31.85
N THR A 117 39.71 -4.36 31.01
CA THR A 117 41.17 -4.23 30.88
C THR A 117 41.81 -3.52 32.08
N GLY A 118 41.12 -2.57 32.71
CA GLY A 118 41.52 -1.98 34.00
C GLY A 118 41.49 -2.98 35.16
N THR A 119 40.77 -4.10 35.00
CA THR A 119 40.69 -5.20 35.97
C THR A 119 41.75 -6.27 35.71
N VAL A 120 42.99 -5.89 35.39
CA VAL A 120 44.14 -6.80 35.42
C VAL A 120 44.92 -6.73 36.75
N VAL A 121 44.62 -5.80 37.67
CA VAL A 121 45.38 -5.69 38.94
C VAL A 121 44.51 -5.64 40.21
N ARG A 122 43.31 -6.23 40.22
CA ARG A 122 42.67 -6.68 41.48
C ARG A 122 41.94 -7.99 41.28
N LYS A 123 42.68 -9.03 40.89
CA LYS A 123 42.31 -10.38 41.28
C LYS A 123 42.46 -10.42 42.80
N VAL A 124 41.42 -10.00 43.54
CA VAL A 124 41.28 -10.45 44.92
C VAL A 124 41.15 -11.96 44.78
N ARG A 125 42.29 -12.63 44.93
CA ARG A 125 42.39 -14.08 44.95
C ARG A 125 41.51 -14.50 46.12
N ALA A 126 40.27 -14.88 45.82
CA ALA A 126 39.37 -15.52 46.76
C ALA A 126 39.93 -16.92 47.05
N GLY A 127 40.98 -16.93 47.86
CA GLY A 127 41.56 -18.10 48.48
C GLY A 127 41.77 -17.75 49.94
N PHE A 128 41.50 -18.71 50.81
CA PHE A 128 41.73 -18.54 52.24
C PHE A 128 43.19 -18.09 52.48
N PRO A 129 43.44 -17.11 53.37
CA PRO A 129 44.79 -16.66 53.67
C PRO A 129 45.67 -17.87 54.02
N PRO A 130 46.92 -17.98 53.51
CA PRO A 130 47.79 -19.11 53.84
C PRO A 130 48.01 -19.28 55.35
N LEU A 131 47.86 -18.19 56.11
CA LEU A 131 47.82 -18.19 57.56
C LEU A 131 46.70 -19.07 58.12
N PHE A 132 45.51 -19.07 57.51
CA PHE A 132 44.38 -19.89 57.95
C PHE A 132 44.71 -21.39 57.81
N VAL A 133 45.34 -21.78 56.71
CA VAL A 133 45.80 -23.16 56.50
C VAL A 133 46.86 -23.55 57.54
N CYS A 134 47.81 -22.65 57.82
CA CYS A 134 48.86 -22.88 58.82
C CYS A 134 48.27 -23.01 60.24
N MET A 135 47.30 -22.15 60.60
CA MET A 135 46.62 -22.20 61.89
C MET A 135 45.85 -23.51 62.07
N VAL A 136 45.13 -23.97 61.04
CA VAL A 136 44.42 -25.25 61.07
C VAL A 136 45.41 -26.41 61.28
N ALA A 137 46.55 -26.42 60.58
CA ALA A 137 47.56 -27.46 60.75
C ALA A 137 48.18 -27.47 62.16
N LEU A 138 48.47 -26.31 62.74
CA LEU A 138 48.97 -26.20 64.11
C LEU A 138 47.93 -26.68 65.13
N ILE A 139 46.67 -26.30 64.98
CA ILE A 139 45.58 -26.75 65.86
C ILE A 139 45.42 -28.28 65.76
N SER A 140 45.43 -28.84 64.55
CA SER A 140 45.36 -30.29 64.34
C SER A 140 46.56 -31.02 64.96
N LEU A 141 47.77 -30.45 64.88
CA LEU A 141 48.98 -31.03 65.48
C LEU A 141 48.92 -31.01 67.02
N VAL A 142 48.49 -29.89 67.61
CA VAL A 142 48.36 -29.75 69.08
C VAL A 142 47.28 -30.70 69.62
N ILE A 143 46.13 -30.78 68.97
CA ILE A 143 45.07 -31.73 69.35
C ILE A 143 45.55 -33.18 69.22
N GLY A 144 46.29 -33.50 68.15
CA GLY A 144 46.86 -34.83 67.95
C GLY A 144 47.90 -35.22 69.00
N LEU A 145 48.71 -34.27 69.46
CA LEU A 145 49.65 -34.48 70.57
C LEU A 145 48.91 -34.59 71.92
N LEU A 146 47.86 -33.81 72.13
CA LEU A 146 47.06 -33.81 73.37
C LEU A 146 46.23 -35.09 73.55
N LEU A 147 45.72 -35.68 72.46
CA LEU A 147 45.00 -36.96 72.50
C LEU A 147 45.94 -38.19 72.60
N ARG A 148 47.25 -37.99 72.40
CA ARG A 148 48.28 -39.04 72.49
C ARG A 148 49.09 -38.99 73.79
N ALA A 149 48.92 -37.93 74.59
CA ALA A 149 49.38 -37.82 75.97
C ALA A 149 48.30 -38.37 76.92
#